data_AF-A0A954SDR9-F1
#
_entry.id   AF-A0A954SDR9-F1
#
_cell.length_a   1.000
_cell.length_b   1.000
_cell.length_c   1.000
_cell.angle_alpha   90.00
_cell.angle_beta   90.00
_cell.angle_gamma   90.00
#
_symmetry.space_group_name_H-M   'P 1'
#
loop_
_entity.id
_entity.type
_entity.pdbx_description
1 polymer ?
#
loop_
_entity_poly.entity_id
_entity_poly.type
_entity_poly.pdbx_seq_one_letter_code
_entity_poly.pdbx_strand_id
1 'polypeptide(L)'
;MTAHTSIVDTDQQQWLTCRIDEGMFSDEVAVTYPDQAAPRVSVFVPRSEVQGATGGHGRVRVRLIERQGSLFAILPTQQRDIVLVSRGDVEDVA
;
A
#
# COMPACT_ATOMS: atom_id res chain seq x y z
N MET A 1 8.95 -33.68 -8.22
CA MET A 1 9.67 -32.56 -7.59
C MET A 1 8.65 -31.48 -7.30
N THR A 2 8.12 -31.43 -6.09
CA THR A 2 7.02 -30.53 -5.72
C THR A 2 7.64 -29.30 -5.06
N ALA A 3 7.74 -28.19 -5.81
CA ALA A 3 8.24 -26.93 -5.28
C ALA A 3 7.32 -26.45 -4.15
N HIS A 4 7.81 -26.52 -2.91
CA HIS A 4 7.21 -25.84 -1.78
C HIS A 4 7.53 -24.36 -1.93
N THR A 5 6.60 -23.60 -2.51
CA THR A 5 6.67 -22.14 -2.45
C THR A 5 6.22 -21.73 -1.05
N SER A 6 7.17 -21.55 -0.14
CA SER A 6 6.93 -20.94 1.16
C SER A 6 6.42 -19.52 0.93
N ILE A 7 5.14 -19.29 1.23
CA ILE A 7 4.61 -17.93 1.35
C ILE A 7 5.16 -17.39 2.66
N VAL A 8 6.10 -16.46 2.58
CA VAL A 8 6.53 -15.71 3.75
C VAL A 8 5.49 -14.61 3.94
N ASP A 9 4.50 -14.90 4.77
CA ASP A 9 3.56 -13.89 5.26
C ASP A 9 4.29 -13.10 6.34
N THR A 10 4.99 -12.06 5.92
CA THR A 10 5.61 -11.14 6.86
C THR A 10 4.47 -10.26 7.40
N ASP A 11 3.92 -10.60 8.57
CA ASP A 11 2.86 -9.81 9.27
C ASP A 11 3.35 -8.40 9.71
N GLN A 12 4.52 -7.97 9.24
CA GLN A 12 5.06 -6.65 9.51
C GLN A 12 4.34 -5.63 8.64
N GLN A 13 3.61 -4.74 9.30
CA GLN A 13 3.09 -3.53 8.68
C GLN A 13 4.26 -2.64 8.26
N GLN A 14 4.15 -2.05 7.08
CA GLN A 14 5.14 -1.12 6.52
C GLN A 14 4.45 0.10 5.91
N TRP A 15 5.20 1.18 5.71
CA TRP A 15 4.70 2.40 5.10
C TRP A 15 4.98 2.41 3.60
N LEU A 16 3.94 2.47 2.77
CA LEU A 16 4.05 2.64 1.33
C LEU A 16 3.90 4.13 0.97
N THR A 17 4.89 4.68 0.27
CA THR A 17 4.84 6.05 -0.24
C THR A 17 3.75 6.17 -1.30
N CYS A 18 2.89 7.17 -1.16
CA CYS A 18 1.74 7.36 -2.05
C CYS A 18 1.32 8.83 -2.14
N ARG A 19 0.43 9.13 -3.09
CA ARG A 19 -0.26 10.41 -3.13
C ARG A 19 -1.56 10.32 -2.34
N ILE A 20 -1.83 11.36 -1.56
CA ILE A 20 -3.05 11.47 -0.74
C ILE A 20 -3.92 12.56 -1.34
N ASP A 21 -5.10 12.18 -1.80
CA ASP A 21 -6.13 13.08 -2.29
C ASP A 21 -7.34 13.08 -1.32
N GLU A 22 -8.21 14.07 -1.47
CA GLU A 22 -9.39 14.21 -0.62
C GLU A 22 -10.34 13.02 -0.81
N GLY A 23 -10.81 12.44 0.30
CA GLY A 23 -11.79 11.36 0.30
C GLY A 23 -13.21 11.88 0.13
N MET A 24 -14.16 10.98 -0.16
CA MET A 24 -15.59 11.33 -0.19
C MET A 24 -16.18 11.55 1.22
N PHE A 25 -15.50 11.04 2.25
CA PHE A 25 -15.91 11.09 3.66
C PHE A 25 -14.80 11.70 4.52
N SER A 26 -15.15 12.28 5.67
CA SER A 26 -14.18 12.99 6.52
C SER A 26 -13.17 12.08 7.21
N ASP A 27 -13.49 10.80 7.36
CA ASP A 27 -12.65 9.76 7.98
C ASP A 27 -11.91 8.89 6.96
N GLU A 28 -12.10 9.14 5.66
CA GLU A 28 -11.41 8.45 4.58
C GLU A 28 -10.56 9.41 3.74
N VAL A 29 -9.55 8.87 3.09
CA VAL A 29 -8.74 9.58 2.11
C VAL A 29 -8.53 8.70 0.89
N ALA A 30 -8.38 9.32 -0.28
CA ALA A 30 -7.99 8.60 -1.48
C ALA A 30 -6.47 8.44 -1.49
N VAL A 31 -5.99 7.22 -1.66
CA VAL A 31 -4.58 6.89 -1.80
C VAL A 31 -4.34 6.40 -3.22
N THR A 32 -3.42 7.07 -3.91
CA THR A 32 -3.03 6.73 -5.28
C THR A 32 -1.60 6.17 -5.33
N TYR A 33 -1.45 4.99 -5.91
CA TYR A 33 -0.16 4.32 -6.14
C TYR A 33 -0.13 3.56 -7.47
N PRO A 34 0.99 3.55 -8.21
CA PRO A 34 2.15 4.42 -8.04
C PRO A 34 1.80 5.88 -8.34
N ASP A 35 2.45 6.83 -7.66
CA ASP A 35 2.12 8.25 -7.82
C ASP A 35 2.60 8.83 -9.17
N GLN A 36 3.69 8.30 -9.75
CA GLN A 36 4.28 8.87 -10.97
C GLN A 36 4.14 8.00 -12.22
N ALA A 37 3.93 6.69 -12.07
CA ALA A 37 3.85 5.75 -13.21
C ALA A 37 2.40 5.35 -13.54
N ALA A 38 2.15 4.85 -14.74
CA ALA A 38 0.88 4.21 -15.11
C ALA A 38 1.10 2.69 -15.29
N PRO A 39 0.12 1.83 -14.97
CA PRO A 39 -1.22 2.17 -14.46
C PRO A 39 -1.21 2.58 -12.97
N ARG A 40 -2.05 3.56 -12.61
CA ARG A 40 -2.27 3.99 -11.22
C ARG A 40 -3.50 3.32 -10.66
N VAL A 41 -3.45 2.92 -9.40
CA VAL A 41 -4.58 2.46 -8.61
C VAL A 41 -4.89 3.54 -7.59
N SER A 42 -6.15 3.93 -7.49
CA SER A 42 -6.63 4.88 -6.48
C SER A 42 -7.72 4.19 -5.66
N VAL A 43 -7.54 4.14 -4.34
CA VAL A 43 -8.46 3.49 -3.41
C VAL A 43 -8.76 4.40 -2.23
N PHE A 44 -9.92 4.23 -1.62
CA PHE A 44 -10.26 4.89 -0.37
C PHE A 44 -9.77 4.04 0.81
N VAL A 45 -9.06 4.68 1.73
CA VAL A 45 -8.56 4.04 2.95
C VAL A 45 -8.91 4.88 4.18
N PRO A 46 -9.01 4.27 5.38
CA PRO A 46 -9.19 5.00 6.61
C PRO A 46 -8.06 6.00 6.84
N ARG A 47 -8.40 7.22 7.24
CA ARG A 47 -7.40 8.28 7.50
C ARG A 47 -6.42 7.92 8.62
N SER A 48 -6.81 7.03 9.54
CA SER A 48 -5.93 6.50 10.59
C SER A 48 -4.77 5.65 10.08
N GLU A 49 -4.88 5.10 8.87
CA GLU A 49 -3.86 4.26 8.24
C GLU A 49 -2.92 5.07 7.35
N VAL A 50 -3.05 6.40 7.34
CA VAL A 50 -2.30 7.30 6.45
C VAL A 50 -1.55 8.34 7.26
N GLN A 51 -0.32 8.64 6.86
CA GLN A 51 0.46 9.77 7.34
C GLN A 51 0.77 10.73 6.20
N GLY A 52 0.36 11.99 6.37
CA GLY A 52 0.52 13.05 5.38
C GLY A 52 -0.72 13.94 5.32
N ALA A 53 -0.69 14.92 4.41
CA ALA A 53 -1.80 15.83 4.15
C ALA A 53 -2.39 15.58 2.75
N THR A 54 -3.69 15.84 2.62
CA THR A 54 -4.39 15.80 1.33
C THR A 54 -3.83 16.84 0.37
N GLY A 55 -3.78 16.51 -0.92
CA GLY A 55 -3.23 17.36 -1.98
C GLY A 55 -1.71 17.23 -2.15
N GLY A 56 -1.08 16.22 -1.54
CA GLY A 56 0.36 16.02 -1.58
C GLY A 56 0.78 14.56 -1.44
N HIS A 57 2.07 14.37 -1.17
CA HIS A 57 2.65 13.06 -0.90
C HIS A 57 2.53 12.71 0.59
N GLY A 58 2.39 11.43 0.85
CA GLY A 58 2.51 10.87 2.19
C GLY A 58 2.72 9.38 2.09
N ARG A 59 2.23 8.65 3.09
CA ARG A 59 2.39 7.20 3.18
C ARG A 59 1.17 6.53 3.77
N VAL A 60 0.85 5.35 3.26
CA VAL A 60 -0.22 4.49 3.75
C VAL A 60 0.37 3.24 4.38
N ARG A 61 -0.22 2.79 5.49
CA ARG A 61 0.19 1.56 6.14
C ARG A 61 -0.32 0.35 5.35
N VAL A 62 0.58 -0.56 5.00
CA VAL A 62 0.28 -1.74 4.20
C VAL A 62 0.87 -2.99 4.84
N ARG A 63 0.34 -4.15 4.47
CA ARG A 63 1.04 -5.42 4.69
C ARG A 63 1.77 -5.82 3.42
N LEU A 64 3.00 -6.30 3.54
CA LEU A 64 3.73 -6.78 2.38
C LEU A 64 3.68 -8.29 2.26
N ILE A 65 3.54 -8.77 1.03
CA ILE A 65 3.69 -10.18 0.67
C ILE A 65 4.70 -10.28 -0.46
N GLU A 66 5.68 -11.16 -0.30
CA GLU A 66 6.59 -11.52 -1.37
C GLU A 66 6.18 -12.85 -2.00
N ARG A 67 5.95 -12.85 -3.33
CA ARG A 67 5.57 -14.05 -4.07
C ARG A 67 6.27 -14.09 -5.41
N GLN A 68 6.99 -15.18 -5.67
CA GLN A 68 7.73 -15.40 -6.93
C GLN A 68 8.70 -14.26 -7.28
N GLY A 69 9.32 -13.64 -6.27
CA GLY A 69 10.26 -12.51 -6.44
C GLY A 69 9.59 -11.16 -6.69
N SER A 70 8.26 -11.10 -6.68
CA SER A 70 7.49 -9.86 -6.76
C SER A 70 6.98 -9.45 -5.37
N LEU A 71 7.05 -8.15 -5.09
CA LEU A 71 6.59 -7.56 -3.83
C LEU A 71 5.21 -6.95 -4.02
N PHE A 72 4.27 -7.37 -3.20
CA PHE A 72 2.88 -6.91 -3.23
C PHE A 72 2.55 -6.21 -1.91
N ALA A 73 1.84 -5.10 -1.99
CA ALA A 73 1.24 -4.44 -0.84
C ALA A 73 -0.26 -4.73 -0.80
N ILE A 74 -0.73 -5.15 0.37
CA ILE A 74 -2.16 -5.20 0.69
C ILE A 74 -2.53 -3.87 1.33
N LEU A 75 -3.40 -3.13 0.65
CA LEU A 75 -3.93 -1.85 1.10
C LEU A 75 -4.99 -2.08 2.20
N PRO A 76 -5.12 -1.15 3.17
CA PRO A 76 -6.03 -1.28 4.31
C PRO A 76 -7.48 -0.93 3.93
N THR A 77 -7.95 -1.46 2.79
CA THR A 77 -9.33 -1.35 2.32
C THR A 77 -10.15 -2.53 2.84
N GLN A 78 -11.48 -2.41 2.84
CA GLN A 78 -12.36 -3.54 3.21
C GLN A 78 -12.17 -4.76 2.29
N GLN A 79 -11.85 -4.51 1.02
CA GLN A 79 -11.63 -5.54 0.00
C GLN A 79 -10.18 -6.07 -0.01
N ARG A 80 -9.28 -5.46 0.77
CA ARG A 80 -7.85 -5.79 0.83
C ARG A 80 -7.20 -5.73 -0.55
N ASP A 81 -7.38 -4.62 -1.23
CA ASP A 81 -6.81 -4.38 -2.56
C ASP A 81 -5.30 -4.66 -2.57
N ILE A 82 -4.85 -5.38 -3.60
CA ILE A 82 -3.45 -5.81 -3.73
C ILE A 82 -2.82 -5.07 -4.90
N VAL A 83 -1.72 -4.38 -4.63
CA VAL A 83 -0.95 -3.67 -5.64
C VAL A 83 0.48 -4.20 -5.70
N LEU A 84 1.04 -4.30 -6.91
CA LEU A 84 2.45 -4.60 -7.10
C LEU A 84 3.25 -3.34 -6.74
N VAL A 85 4.25 -3.46 -5.86
CA VAL A 85 5.04 -2.33 -5.36
C VAL A 85 6.54 -2.53 -5.58
N SER A 86 7.28 -1.42 -5.63
CA SER A 86 8.74 -1.44 -5.63
C SER A 86 9.28 -1.39 -4.21
N ARG A 87 10.37 -2.12 -3.94
CA ARG A 87 11.01 -2.10 -2.61
C ARG A 87 11.50 -0.71 -2.18
N GLY A 88 11.82 0.16 -3.13
CA GLY A 88 12.22 1.55 -2.85
C GLY A 88 11.09 2.47 -2.40
N ASP A 89 9.83 2.04 -2.55
CA ASP A 89 8.65 2.82 -2.15
C ASP A 89 8.15 2.48 -0.75
N VAL A 90 8.75 1.46 -0.10
CA VAL A 90 8.30 0.93 1.19
C VAL A 90 9.34 1.17 2.29
N GLU A 91 8.87 1.65 3.43
CA GLU A 91 9.67 1.94 4.62
C GLU A 91 9.18 1.14 5.84
N ASP A 92 10.07 0.80 6.76
CA ASP A 92 9.68 0.14 8.02
C ASP A 92 8.87 1.06 8.94
N VAL A 93 7.98 0.46 9.74
CA VAL A 93 7.29 1.16 10.83
C VAL A 93 8.28 1.32 11.99
N ALA A 94 8.85 2.53 12.09
CA ALA A 94 9.68 2.95 13.24
C ALA A 94 8.84 3.21 14.49
#